data_AF-A0A318TZS0-F1
#
_entry.id   AF-A0A318TZS0-F1
#
_cell.length_a   1.000
_cell.length_b   1.000
_cell.length_c   1.000
_cell.angle_alpha   90.00
_cell.angle_beta   90.00
_cell.angle_gamma   90.00
#
_symmetry.space_group_name_H-M   'P 1'
#
loop_
_entity.id
_entity.type
_entity.pdbx_description
1 polymer ?
#
loop_
_entity_poly.entity_id
_entity_poly.type
_entity_poly.pdbx_seq_one_letter_code
_entity_poly.pdbx_strand_id
1 'polypeptide(L)'
;MKRMEKLISNEHVQLDFRKTNLMLMILWSFLTLGAYIGVWFLKQRDTIQQFPTKLGIHFGLWRFFTIASFVFLFIKIFGGIILSEYGIDNIQSYETIFNFFFIGLLYYSIFRLKEGLEDEYGISLNFYLLVFFHIFYIQYKLNQSQLVKG
;
A
#
# COMPACT_ATOMS: atom_id res chain seq x y z
N MET A 1 -8.11 12.25 45.18
CA MET A 1 -9.06 11.66 44.22
C MET A 1 -9.51 12.65 43.14
N LYS A 2 -8.58 13.46 42.59
CA LYS A 2 -8.84 14.48 41.54
C LYS A 2 -7.82 14.40 40.38
N ARG A 3 -7.03 13.31 40.34
CA ARG A 3 -5.86 13.14 39.46
C ARG A 3 -6.05 12.07 38.38
N MET A 4 -7.17 11.33 38.40
CA MET A 4 -7.45 10.26 37.43
C MET A 4 -8.44 10.64 36.32
N GLU A 5 -9.16 11.76 36.44
CA GLU A 5 -10.15 12.16 35.42
C GLU A 5 -9.57 13.03 34.29
N LYS A 6 -8.28 13.40 34.35
CA LYS A 6 -7.67 14.34 33.40
C LYS A 6 -6.66 13.71 32.43
N LEU A 7 -6.74 12.39 32.22
CA LEU A 7 -5.93 11.68 31.21
C LEU A 7 -6.77 11.00 30.12
N ILE A 8 -8.08 11.26 30.08
CA ILE A 8 -8.86 11.16 28.85
C ILE A 8 -8.58 12.45 28.06
N SER A 9 -7.30 12.67 27.77
CA SER A 9 -6.92 13.59 26.72
C SER A 9 -7.47 12.96 25.46
N ASN A 10 -8.47 13.63 24.86
CA ASN A 10 -8.81 13.48 23.45
C ASN A 10 -7.57 13.79 22.60
N GLU A 11 -6.55 12.94 22.64
CA GLU A 11 -5.69 12.72 21.49
C GLU A 11 -6.57 12.00 20.48
N HIS A 12 -7.41 12.78 19.80
CA HIS A 12 -7.85 12.43 18.47
C HIS A 12 -6.55 12.22 17.69
N VAL A 13 -6.07 10.98 17.63
CA VAL A 13 -4.96 10.58 16.80
C VAL A 13 -5.30 11.12 15.41
N GLN A 14 -4.61 12.18 15.03
CA GLN A 14 -4.89 12.85 13.77
C GLN A 14 -4.33 11.92 12.70
N LEU A 15 -5.20 11.44 11.82
CA LEU A 15 -4.82 10.69 10.64
C LEU A 15 -3.98 11.60 9.75
N ASP A 16 -2.67 11.64 9.97
CA ASP A 16 -1.71 12.33 9.10
C ASP A 16 -1.29 11.42 7.93
N PHE A 17 -2.29 10.84 7.26
CA PHE A 17 -2.08 10.20 5.97
C PHE A 17 -2.01 11.29 4.91
N ARG A 18 -1.01 11.24 4.02
CA ARG A 18 -0.97 12.22 2.92
C ARG A 18 -2.16 12.02 1.99
N LYS A 19 -3.00 13.05 1.88
CA LYS A 19 -4.09 13.10 0.91
C LYS A 19 -3.52 12.87 -0.49
N THR A 20 -4.06 11.89 -1.18
CA THR A 20 -3.61 11.51 -2.53
C THR A 20 -4.81 11.49 -3.47
N ASN A 21 -4.65 12.07 -4.66
CA ASN A 21 -5.69 12.02 -5.69
C ASN A 21 -5.84 10.57 -6.19
N LEU A 22 -7.02 9.99 -5.98
CA LEU A 22 -7.32 8.60 -6.32
C LEU A 22 -7.20 8.32 -7.82
N MET A 23 -7.70 9.23 -8.66
CA MET A 23 -7.60 9.11 -10.12
C MET A 23 -6.14 9.04 -10.55
N LEU A 24 -5.30 9.92 -9.99
CA LEU A 24 -3.87 9.95 -10.27
C LEU A 24 -3.19 8.66 -9.82
N MET A 25 -3.55 8.14 -8.64
CA MET A 25 -3.00 6.90 -8.11
C MET A 25 -3.39 5.67 -8.95
N ILE A 26 -4.65 5.60 -9.41
CA ILE A 26 -5.11 4.54 -10.33
C ILE A 26 -4.34 4.64 -11.66
N LEU A 27 -4.23 5.83 -12.23
CA LEU A 27 -3.51 6.07 -13.47
C LEU A 27 -2.05 5.65 -13.39
N TRP A 28 -1.33 6.06 -12.33
CA TRP A 28 0.07 5.67 -12.13
C TRP A 28 0.22 4.17 -11.90
N SER A 29 -0.70 3.55 -11.17
CA SER A 29 -0.68 2.10 -10.96
C SER A 29 -0.87 1.35 -12.27
N PHE A 30 -1.76 1.81 -13.15
CA PHE A 30 -1.93 1.22 -14.47
C PHE A 30 -0.69 1.44 -15.36
N LEU A 31 -0.16 2.67 -15.40
CA LEU A 31 0.99 3.04 -16.22
C LEU A 31 2.27 2.28 -15.82
N THR A 32 2.43 2.00 -14.52
CA THR A 32 3.59 1.30 -13.97
C THR A 32 3.36 -0.20 -13.78
N LEU A 33 2.26 -0.75 -14.34
CA LEU A 33 1.88 -2.16 -14.20
C LEU A 33 1.85 -2.64 -12.73
N GLY A 34 1.41 -1.78 -11.83
CA GLY A 34 1.29 -2.05 -10.39
C GLY A 34 2.50 -1.67 -9.55
N ALA A 35 3.65 -1.27 -10.13
CA ALA A 35 4.83 -0.88 -9.35
C ALA A 35 4.55 0.32 -8.42
N TYR A 36 3.68 1.24 -8.83
CA TYR A 36 3.27 2.39 -8.01
C TYR A 36 2.61 1.98 -6.68
N ILE A 37 1.97 0.81 -6.60
CA ILE A 37 1.38 0.29 -5.37
C ILE A 37 2.46 0.17 -4.28
N GLY A 38 3.64 -0.35 -4.65
CA GLY A 38 4.78 -0.44 -3.74
C GLY A 38 5.33 0.92 -3.34
N VAL A 39 5.40 1.87 -4.29
CA VAL A 39 5.80 3.27 -4.01
C VAL A 39 4.85 3.90 -2.98
N TRP A 40 3.55 3.66 -3.09
CA TRP A 40 2.58 4.18 -2.12
C TRP A 40 2.82 3.60 -0.73
N PHE A 41 3.06 2.29 -0.59
CA PHE A 41 3.37 1.67 0.70
C PHE A 41 4.63 2.28 1.34
N LEU A 42 5.67 2.49 0.54
CA LEU A 42 6.91 3.12 1.00
C LEU A 42 6.72 4.59 1.38
N LYS A 43 5.85 5.31 0.66
CA LYS A 43 5.55 6.72 0.95
C LYS A 43 4.76 6.90 2.24
N GLN A 44 3.86 5.96 2.57
CA GLN A 44 3.05 6.00 3.79
C GLN A 44 3.71 5.26 4.97
N ARG A 45 4.96 4.79 4.80
CA ARG A 45 5.65 3.97 5.82
C ARG A 45 5.70 4.65 7.18
N ASP A 46 5.97 5.96 7.21
CA ASP A 46 6.20 6.68 8.46
C ASP A 46 4.88 6.78 9.24
N THR A 47 3.78 7.07 8.55
CA THR A 47 2.42 7.06 9.12
C THR A 47 2.01 5.67 9.60
N ILE A 48 2.31 4.62 8.84
CA ILE A 48 1.97 3.22 9.20
C ILE A 48 2.79 2.74 10.40
N GLN A 49 4.05 3.19 10.54
CA GLN A 49 4.91 2.86 11.67
C GLN A 49 4.54 3.60 12.97
N GLN A 50 3.78 4.69 12.87
CA GLN A 50 3.26 5.45 14.02
C GLN A 50 2.02 4.80 14.66
N PHE A 51 1.49 3.71 14.11
CA PHE A 51 0.38 2.99 14.73
C PHE A 51 0.83 2.46 16.11
N PRO A 52 0.06 2.69 17.18
CA PRO A 52 0.36 2.15 18.51
C PRO A 52 0.54 0.63 18.47
N THR A 53 -0.31 -0.03 17.70
CA THR A 53 -0.19 -1.45 17.39
C THR A 53 0.81 -1.69 16.25
N LYS A 54 1.87 -2.46 16.51
CA LYS A 54 2.84 -2.84 15.47
C LYS A 54 2.17 -3.74 14.43
N LEU A 55 1.82 -3.17 13.28
CA LEU A 55 1.08 -3.84 12.19
C LEU A 55 1.86 -4.96 11.48
N GLY A 56 3.13 -5.22 11.82
CA GLY A 56 3.93 -6.31 11.26
C GLY A 56 4.25 -6.17 9.76
N ILE A 57 4.04 -5.00 9.16
CA ILE A 57 4.30 -4.74 7.75
C ILE A 57 5.81 -4.63 7.51
N HIS A 58 6.34 -5.50 6.67
CA HIS A 58 7.77 -5.57 6.36
C HIS A 58 8.13 -4.63 5.21
N PHE A 59 8.45 -3.36 5.53
CA PHE A 59 8.83 -2.36 4.53
C PHE A 59 10.11 -2.68 3.75
N GLY A 60 10.99 -3.51 4.30
CA GLY A 60 12.17 -4.02 3.59
C GLY A 60 11.78 -4.86 2.36
N LEU A 61 10.76 -5.73 2.50
CA LEU A 61 10.22 -6.49 1.38
C LEU A 61 9.57 -5.56 0.36
N TRP A 62 8.75 -4.60 0.81
CA TRP A 62 8.15 -3.61 -0.10
C TRP A 62 9.19 -2.85 -0.92
N ARG A 63 10.34 -2.50 -0.32
CA ARG A 63 11.44 -1.86 -1.04
C ARG A 63 12.02 -2.78 -2.13
N PHE A 64 12.30 -4.04 -1.78
CA PHE A 64 12.79 -5.04 -2.73
C PHE A 64 11.82 -5.24 -3.89
N PHE A 65 10.54 -5.51 -3.58
CA PHE A 65 9.50 -5.72 -4.57
C PHE A 65 9.29 -4.49 -5.46
N THR A 66 9.26 -3.28 -4.89
CA THR A 66 9.11 -2.05 -5.69
C THR A 66 10.25 -1.88 -6.69
N ILE A 67 11.50 -2.06 -6.25
CA ILE A 67 12.67 -1.95 -7.14
C ILE A 67 12.61 -3.02 -8.22
N ALA A 68 12.33 -4.27 -7.85
CA ALA A 68 12.20 -5.38 -8.79
C ALA A 68 11.08 -5.13 -9.83
N SER A 69 9.92 -4.60 -9.42
CA SER A 69 8.83 -4.22 -10.33
C SER A 69 9.28 -3.17 -11.36
N PHE A 70 10.07 -2.17 -10.95
CA PHE A 70 10.63 -1.20 -11.89
C PHE A 70 11.64 -1.83 -12.84
N VAL A 71 12.43 -2.80 -12.38
CA VAL A 71 13.35 -3.55 -13.25
C VAL A 71 12.58 -4.37 -14.29
N PHE A 72 11.53 -5.10 -13.88
CA PHE A 72 10.66 -5.82 -14.81
C PHE A 72 9.99 -4.88 -15.82
N LEU A 73 9.50 -3.73 -15.37
CA LEU A 73 8.93 -2.71 -16.25
C LEU A 73 9.96 -2.22 -17.28
N PHE A 74 11.19 -1.96 -16.85
CA PHE A 74 12.27 -1.55 -17.75
C PHE A 74 12.60 -2.64 -18.77
N ILE A 75 12.72 -3.89 -18.33
CA ILE A 75 12.96 -5.03 -19.23
C ILE A 75 11.78 -5.22 -20.19
N LYS A 76 10.55 -4.97 -19.79
CA LYS A 76 9.39 -5.09 -20.69
C LYS A 76 9.40 -4.03 -21.79
N ILE A 77 9.91 -2.83 -21.51
CA ILE A 77 9.98 -1.72 -22.47
C ILE A 77 11.20 -1.86 -23.39
N PHE A 78 12.38 -2.19 -22.84
CA PHE A 78 13.65 -2.19 -23.57
C PHE A 78 14.20 -3.59 -23.89
N GLY A 79 13.65 -4.63 -23.28
CA GLY A 79 14.17 -5.99 -23.38
C GLY A 79 14.12 -6.55 -24.78
N GLY A 80 13.14 -6.16 -25.59
CA GLY A 80 13.08 -6.55 -27.01
C GLY A 80 14.27 -6.07 -27.86
N ILE A 81 15.04 -5.09 -27.37
CA ILE A 81 16.24 -4.57 -28.05
C ILE A 81 17.49 -5.36 -27.65
N ILE A 82 17.52 -5.95 -26.44
CA ILE A 82 18.73 -6.51 -25.81
C ILE A 82 18.66 -8.04 -25.72
N LEU A 83 17.47 -8.61 -25.52
CA LEU A 83 17.25 -10.02 -25.25
C LEU A 83 16.72 -10.75 -26.49
N SER A 84 17.11 -12.01 -26.64
CA SER A 84 16.49 -12.92 -27.59
C SER A 84 15.10 -13.34 -27.13
N GLU A 85 14.28 -13.90 -28.03
CA GLU A 85 12.94 -14.42 -27.73
C GLU A 85 12.97 -15.39 -26.53
N TYR A 86 13.93 -16.32 -26.51
CA TYR A 86 14.13 -17.23 -25.39
C TYR A 86 14.44 -16.50 -24.06
N GLY A 87 15.20 -15.41 -24.11
CA GLY A 87 15.47 -14.59 -22.94
C GLY A 87 14.22 -13.90 -22.40
N ILE A 88 13.34 -13.43 -23.29
CA ILE A 88 12.07 -12.79 -22.93
C ILE A 88 11.13 -13.80 -22.25
N ASP A 89 10.99 -15.01 -22.80
CA ASP A 89 10.13 -16.06 -22.23
C ASP A 89 10.57 -16.48 -20.82
N ASN A 90 11.89 -16.55 -20.61
CA ASN A 90 12.46 -16.86 -19.30
C ASN A 90 12.15 -15.75 -18.28
N ILE A 91 12.31 -14.48 -18.67
CA ILE A 91 11.98 -13.31 -17.83
C ILE A 91 10.50 -13.33 -17.46
N GLN A 92 9.61 -13.66 -18.39
CA GLN A 92 8.17 -13.74 -18.15
C GLN A 92 7.82 -14.81 -17.10
N SER A 93 8.55 -15.93 -17.09
CA SER A 93 8.38 -16.96 -16.06
C SER A 93 8.77 -16.43 -14.67
N TYR A 94 9.88 -15.70 -14.56
CA TYR A 94 10.28 -15.03 -13.32
C TYR A 94 9.29 -13.94 -12.89
N GLU A 95 8.79 -13.13 -13.82
CA GLU A 95 7.77 -12.10 -13.57
C GLU A 95 6.49 -12.73 -12.99
N THR A 96 6.08 -13.89 -13.49
CA THR A 96 4.90 -14.61 -13.00
C THR A 96 5.06 -15.06 -11.55
N ILE A 97 6.20 -15.68 -11.21
CA ILE A 97 6.53 -16.10 -9.84
C ILE A 97 6.61 -14.87 -8.92
N PHE A 98 7.28 -13.81 -9.39
CA PHE A 98 7.39 -12.55 -8.67
C PHE A 98 6.02 -11.94 -8.36
N ASN A 99 5.12 -11.88 -9.36
CA ASN A 99 3.78 -11.32 -9.20
C ASN A 99 2.96 -12.11 -8.18
N PHE A 100 3.10 -13.44 -8.13
CA PHE A 100 2.45 -14.26 -7.11
C PHE A 100 2.85 -13.83 -5.69
N PHE A 101 4.15 -13.67 -5.43
CA PHE A 101 4.63 -13.19 -4.13
C PHE A 101 4.25 -11.72 -3.87
N PHE A 102 4.28 -10.87 -4.90
CA PHE A 102 3.90 -9.46 -4.79
C PHE A 102 2.44 -9.30 -4.35
N ILE A 103 1.53 -10.06 -4.97
CA ILE A 103 0.12 -10.06 -4.61
C ILE A 103 -0.08 -10.60 -3.19
N GLY A 104 0.64 -11.65 -2.79
CA GLY A 104 0.61 -12.15 -1.41
C GLY A 104 1.04 -11.08 -0.39
N LEU A 105 2.14 -10.39 -0.65
CA LEU A 105 2.63 -9.28 0.17
C LEU A 105 1.62 -8.11 0.22
N LEU A 106 1.01 -7.79 -0.93
CA LEU A 106 -0.01 -6.77 -1.06
C LEU A 106 -1.20 -7.05 -0.15
N TYR A 107 -1.81 -8.22 -0.28
CA TYR A 107 -2.97 -8.58 0.54
C TYR A 107 -2.63 -8.68 2.02
N TYR A 108 -1.51 -9.31 2.38
CA TYR A 108 -1.05 -9.35 3.76
C TYR A 108 -0.97 -7.94 4.36
N SER A 109 -0.33 -7.01 3.65
CA SER A 109 -0.13 -5.65 4.13
C SER A 109 -1.43 -4.86 4.21
N ILE A 110 -2.34 -5.08 3.25
CA ILE A 110 -3.65 -4.44 3.20
C ILE A 110 -4.55 -4.90 4.35
N PHE A 111 -4.57 -6.20 4.66
CA PHE A 111 -5.34 -6.70 5.80
C PHE A 111 -4.78 -6.22 7.13
N ARG A 112 -3.45 -6.17 7.27
CA ARG A 112 -2.83 -5.57 8.46
C ARG A 112 -3.15 -4.09 8.60
N LEU A 113 -3.12 -3.34 7.50
CA LEU A 113 -3.49 -1.94 7.52
C LEU A 113 -4.99 -1.76 7.83
N LYS A 114 -5.85 -2.65 7.36
CA LYS A 114 -7.28 -2.68 7.71
C LYS A 114 -7.48 -2.84 9.21
N GLU A 115 -6.87 -3.84 9.82
CA GLU A 115 -6.93 -4.09 11.27
C GLU A 115 -6.49 -2.83 12.03
N GLY A 116 -5.33 -2.25 11.67
CA GLY A 116 -4.86 -1.01 12.30
C GLY A 116 -5.84 0.16 12.16
N LEU A 117 -6.46 0.34 10.99
CA LEU A 117 -7.39 1.44 10.76
C LEU A 117 -8.74 1.25 11.48
N GLU A 118 -9.19 0.00 11.64
CA GLU A 118 -10.40 -0.32 12.39
C GLU A 118 -10.17 -0.17 13.90
N ASP A 119 -9.04 -0.66 14.42
CA ASP A 119 -8.72 -0.66 15.85
C ASP A 119 -8.40 0.75 16.38
N GLU A 120 -7.57 1.51 15.67
CA GLU A 120 -7.06 2.80 16.17
C GLU A 120 -7.96 3.99 15.79
N TYR A 121 -8.71 3.88 14.69
CA TYR A 121 -9.46 5.01 14.12
C TYR A 121 -10.95 4.72 13.90
N GLY A 122 -11.42 3.51 14.19
CA GLY A 122 -12.83 3.14 14.01
C GLY A 122 -13.31 3.18 12.55
N ILE A 123 -12.39 3.17 11.57
CA ILE A 123 -12.74 3.23 10.15
C ILE A 123 -13.12 1.83 9.69
N SER A 124 -14.42 1.55 9.61
CA SER A 124 -14.91 0.28 9.08
C SER A 124 -14.57 0.12 7.59
N LEU A 125 -13.87 -0.96 7.26
CA LEU A 125 -13.45 -1.30 5.90
C LEU A 125 -14.14 -2.59 5.46
N ASN A 126 -14.92 -2.51 4.39
CA ASN A 126 -15.60 -3.68 3.85
C ASN A 126 -14.58 -4.64 3.21
N PHE A 127 -14.60 -5.92 3.62
CA PHE A 127 -13.69 -6.96 3.13
C PHE A 127 -13.73 -7.12 1.60
N TYR A 128 -14.92 -7.18 1.00
CA TYR A 128 -15.05 -7.37 -0.45
C TYR A 128 -14.48 -6.18 -1.23
N LEU A 129 -14.79 -4.95 -0.80
CA LEU A 129 -14.23 -3.76 -1.42
C LEU A 129 -12.72 -3.70 -1.26
N LEU A 130 -12.20 -4.15 -0.12
CA LEU A 130 -10.76 -4.24 0.12
C LEU A 130 -10.10 -5.27 -0.81
N VAL A 131 -10.75 -6.39 -1.12
CA VAL A 131 -10.21 -7.40 -2.03
C VAL A 131 -10.19 -6.91 -3.48
N PHE A 132 -11.25 -6.28 -3.96
CA PHE A 132 -11.30 -5.82 -5.35
C PHE A 132 -10.47 -4.55 -5.59
N PHE A 133 -10.58 -3.58 -4.70
CA PHE A 133 -9.97 -2.26 -4.87
C PHE A 133 -8.68 -2.06 -4.07
N HIS A 134 -8.29 -3.03 -3.24
CA HIS A 134 -7.00 -3.06 -2.58
C HIS A 134 -6.67 -1.71 -1.87
N ILE A 135 -5.54 -1.14 -2.24
CA ILE A 135 -5.00 0.13 -1.78
C ILE A 135 -5.86 1.33 -2.18
N PHE A 136 -6.58 1.26 -3.30
CA PHE A 136 -7.45 2.34 -3.77
C PHE A 136 -8.63 2.55 -2.82
N TYR A 137 -9.19 1.47 -2.28
CA TYR A 137 -10.28 1.57 -1.31
C TYR A 137 -9.80 2.12 0.03
N ILE A 138 -8.63 1.68 0.51
CA ILE A 138 -8.02 2.25 1.72
C ILE A 138 -7.80 3.75 1.53
N GLN A 139 -7.15 4.16 0.43
CA GLN A 139 -6.92 5.58 0.17
C GLN A 139 -8.24 6.36 0.02
N TYR A 140 -9.28 5.76 -0.56
CA TYR A 140 -10.59 6.40 -0.68
C TYR A 140 -11.21 6.66 0.70
N LYS A 141 -11.18 5.66 1.58
CA LYS A 141 -11.71 5.79 2.94
C LYS A 141 -10.90 6.76 3.78
N LEU A 142 -9.57 6.74 3.66
CA LEU A 142 -8.70 7.74 4.29
C LEU A 142 -9.02 9.17 3.83
N ASN A 143 -9.18 9.37 2.52
CA ASN A 143 -9.55 10.66 1.96
C ASN A 143 -10.92 11.14 2.48
N GLN A 144 -11.91 10.25 2.60
CA GLN A 144 -13.21 10.60 3.19
C GLN A 144 -13.12 10.96 4.66
N SER A 145 -12.42 10.17 5.47
CA SER A 145 -12.27 10.42 6.91
C SER A 145 -11.54 11.73 7.22
N GLN A 146 -10.69 12.21 6.31
CA GLN A 146 -10.04 13.52 6.41
C GLN A 146 -10.95 14.68 5.97
N LEU A 147 -11.84 14.47 5.00
CA LEU A 147 -12.79 15.49 4.53
C LEU A 147 -13.84 15.86 5.59
N VAL A 148 -14.15 14.97 6.54
CA VAL A 148 -15.09 15.24 7.63
C VAL A 148 -14.49 16.14 8.73
N LYS A 149 -13.16 16.33 8.74
CA LYS A 149 -12.46 17.21 9.70
C LYS A 149 -12.13 18.60 9.13
N GLY A 150 -12.55 18.90 7.90
CA GLY A 150 -12.31 20.18 7.21
C GLY A 150 -13.50 21.12 7.29
#